data_AF-G2FWU2-F1
#
_entry.id   AF-G2FWU2-F1
#
_cell.length_a   1.000
_cell.length_b   1.000
_cell.length_c   1.000
_cell.angle_alpha   90.00
_cell.angle_beta   90.00
_cell.angle_gamma   90.00
#
_symmetry.space_group_name_H-M   'P 1'
#
loop_
_entity.id
_entity.type
_entity.pdbx_description
1 polymer ?
#
loop_
_entity_poly.entity_id
_entity_poly.type
_entity_poly.pdbx_seq_one_letter_code
_entity_poly.pdbx_strand_id
1 'polypeptide(L)'
;MRLILLSGGSGNRLRPLSNDARSKQFLKVLENENGDSESMVQRVWGQLKAVGLADSAVVATSKSRVDMIQSQLGDSVGLVVEPQRRDTYPAIALAAAYLSSVEHVSPNEVVAVLPVDSFVDDRFFLPVG
;
A
#
# COMPACT_ATOMS: atom_id res chain seq x y z
N MET A 1 8.79 4.59 -13.29
CA MET A 1 9.14 4.12 -11.92
C MET A 1 8.09 3.12 -11.47
N ARG A 2 8.44 2.17 -10.61
CA ARG A 2 7.48 1.27 -9.94
C ARG A 2 7.39 1.60 -8.45
N LEU A 3 6.28 1.26 -7.82
CA LEU A 3 6.05 1.47 -6.40
C LEU A 3 5.73 0.17 -5.68
N ILE A 4 6.33 -0.03 -4.52
CA ILE A 4 5.98 -1.09 -3.57
C ILE A 4 5.35 -0.43 -2.34
N LEU A 5 4.08 -0.73 -2.09
CA LEU A 5 3.35 -0.29 -0.92
C LEU A 5 3.37 -1.37 0.16
N LEU A 6 3.92 -1.07 1.33
CA LEU A 6 4.05 -2.03 2.42
C LEU A 6 2.82 -2.03 3.33
N SER A 7 2.15 -3.18 3.45
CA SER A 7 0.93 -3.39 4.23
C SER A 7 1.13 -4.46 5.33
N GLY A 8 2.19 -4.31 6.14
CA GLY A 8 2.63 -5.31 7.14
C GLY A 8 2.40 -4.96 8.62
N GLY A 9 2.04 -3.73 8.98
CA GLY A 9 2.00 -3.30 10.39
C GLY A 9 0.84 -3.91 11.20
N SER A 10 1.08 -4.41 12.42
CA SER A 10 0.01 -4.92 13.32
C SER A 10 -0.87 -3.84 13.93
N GLY A 11 -0.49 -2.56 13.82
CA GLY A 11 -1.34 -1.46 14.27
C GLY A 11 -1.60 -1.40 15.78
N ASN A 12 -0.78 -2.04 16.62
CA ASN A 12 -1.03 -2.21 18.07
C ASN A 12 -1.08 -0.91 18.90
N ARG A 13 -0.75 0.25 18.31
CA ARG A 13 -0.67 1.54 19.00
C ARG A 13 -2.00 2.29 19.09
N LEU A 14 -3.02 1.91 18.31
CA LEU A 14 -4.36 2.52 18.31
C LEU A 14 -5.42 1.63 18.99
N ARG A 15 -5.04 0.75 19.92
CA ARG A 15 -6.05 0.01 20.69
C ARG A 15 -6.91 0.99 21.50
N PRO A 16 -8.23 0.80 21.61
CA PRO A 16 -9.01 -0.35 21.15
C PRO A 16 -9.51 -0.28 19.69
N LEU A 17 -9.23 0.81 18.96
CA LEU A 17 -9.72 1.02 17.60
C LEU A 17 -9.09 0.05 16.59
N SER A 18 -7.84 -0.38 16.83
CA SER A 18 -7.17 -1.40 16.03
C SER A 18 -7.05 -2.73 16.77
N ASN A 19 -7.01 -3.81 15.99
CA ASN A 19 -6.68 -5.16 16.46
C ASN A 19 -5.98 -5.95 15.35
N ASP A 20 -5.58 -7.18 15.63
CA ASP A 20 -4.88 -8.02 14.67
C ASP A 20 -5.70 -8.30 13.40
N ALA A 21 -7.03 -8.32 13.51
CA ALA A 21 -7.95 -8.46 12.38
C ALA A 21 -8.24 -7.13 11.65
N ARG A 22 -8.08 -5.98 12.32
CA ARG A 22 -8.38 -4.64 11.81
C ARG A 22 -7.23 -3.69 12.13
N SER A 23 -6.21 -3.74 11.29
CA SER A 23 -5.02 -2.89 11.43
C SER A 23 -5.35 -1.41 11.17
N LYS A 24 -4.60 -0.50 11.81
CA LYS A 24 -4.83 0.96 11.77
C LYS A 24 -5.05 1.53 10.35
N GLN A 25 -4.30 1.02 9.38
CA GLN A 25 -4.31 1.49 8.00
C GLN A 25 -5.66 1.29 7.29
N PHE A 26 -6.50 0.39 7.81
CA PHE A 26 -7.83 0.07 7.28
C PHE A 26 -8.97 0.77 8.02
N LEU A 27 -8.66 1.56 9.07
CA LEU A 27 -9.66 2.31 9.83
C LEU A 27 -10.05 3.56 9.04
N LYS A 28 -11.36 3.75 8.82
CA LYS A 28 -11.91 4.95 8.19
C LYS A 28 -12.04 6.08 9.23
N VAL A 29 -10.91 6.69 9.56
CA VAL A 29 -10.80 7.73 10.60
C VAL A 29 -10.23 9.05 10.07
N LEU A 30 -9.91 9.09 8.78
CA LEU A 30 -9.52 10.32 8.09
C LEU A 30 -10.73 10.85 7.33
N GLU A 31 -10.79 12.16 7.13
CA GLU A 31 -11.78 12.80 6.27
C GLU A 31 -11.12 13.18 4.94
N ASN A 32 -11.80 12.87 3.83
CA ASN A 32 -11.39 13.32 2.51
C ASN A 32 -11.93 14.73 2.21
N GLU A 33 -11.60 15.28 1.04
CA GLU A 33 -12.02 16.64 0.63
C GLU A 33 -13.54 16.81 0.52
N ASN A 34 -14.28 15.71 0.36
CA ASN A 34 -15.74 15.70 0.29
C ASN A 34 -16.41 15.58 1.68
N GLY A 35 -15.61 15.46 2.75
CA GLY A 35 -16.09 15.23 4.12
C GLY A 35 -16.47 13.78 4.41
N ASP A 36 -16.20 12.82 3.51
CA ASP A 36 -16.44 11.41 3.75
C ASP A 36 -15.28 10.77 4.53
N SER A 37 -15.61 9.80 5.39
CA SER A 37 -14.58 9.03 6.08
C SER A 37 -13.85 8.06 5.15
N GLU A 38 -12.53 8.14 5.12
CA GLU A 38 -11.63 7.25 4.37
C GLU A 38 -10.57 6.62 5.26
N SER A 39 -10.05 5.47 4.83
CA SER A 39 -8.91 4.84 5.49
C SER A 39 -7.57 5.36 4.98
N MET A 40 -6.49 5.10 5.73
CA MET A 40 -5.14 5.49 5.30
C MET A 40 -4.76 4.82 3.97
N VAL A 41 -5.13 3.54 3.79
CA VAL A 41 -4.85 2.82 2.54
C VAL A 41 -5.66 3.39 1.37
N GLN A 42 -6.93 3.77 1.60
CA GLN A 42 -7.76 4.42 0.58
C GLN A 42 -7.18 5.78 0.20
N ARG A 43 -6.73 6.56 1.18
CA ARG A 43 -6.11 7.86 0.98
C ARG A 43 -4.85 7.73 0.10
N VAL A 44 -3.87 6.94 0.52
CA VAL A 44 -2.62 6.76 -0.23
C VAL A 44 -2.89 6.24 -1.64
N TRP A 45 -3.79 5.26 -1.80
CA TRP A 45 -4.15 4.76 -3.13
C TRP A 45 -4.88 5.80 -3.99
N GLY A 46 -5.76 6.60 -3.38
CA GLY A 46 -6.44 7.73 -4.02
C GLY A 46 -5.45 8.76 -4.55
N GLN A 47 -4.45 9.11 -3.75
CA GLN A 47 -3.38 10.03 -4.12
C GLN A 47 -2.57 9.50 -5.30
N LEU A 48 -2.21 8.21 -5.30
CA LEU A 48 -1.54 7.57 -6.43
C LEU A 48 -2.40 7.57 -7.70
N LYS A 49 -3.71 7.34 -7.59
CA LYS A 49 -4.63 7.45 -8.74
C LYS A 49 -4.67 8.87 -9.29
N ALA A 50 -4.74 9.88 -8.43
CA ALA A 50 -4.80 11.29 -8.83
C ALA A 50 -3.57 11.72 -9.65
N VAL A 51 -2.39 11.13 -9.39
CA VAL A 51 -1.15 11.41 -10.13
C VAL A 51 -0.80 10.36 -11.20
N GLY A 52 -1.69 9.40 -11.47
CA GLY A 52 -1.48 8.38 -12.51
C GLY A 52 -0.44 7.30 -12.17
N LEU A 53 -0.12 7.09 -10.89
CA LEU A 53 0.87 6.12 -10.43
C LEU A 53 0.27 4.80 -9.92
N ALA A 54 -1.06 4.68 -9.81
CA ALA A 54 -1.71 3.49 -9.26
C ALA A 54 -1.39 2.20 -10.05
N ASP A 55 -1.38 2.26 -11.38
CA ASP A 55 -1.06 1.10 -12.24
C ASP A 55 0.44 0.71 -12.19
N SER A 56 1.27 1.61 -11.66
CA SER A 56 2.69 1.37 -11.42
C SER A 56 2.99 0.82 -10.02
N ALA A 57 1.96 0.62 -9.18
CA ALA A 57 2.10 0.24 -7.79
C ALA A 57 1.63 -1.21 -7.52
N VAL A 58 2.33 -1.88 -6.62
CA VAL A 58 1.92 -3.16 -6.03
C VAL A 58 1.88 -3.04 -4.51
N VAL A 59 0.96 -3.74 -3.85
CA VAL A 59 0.87 -3.81 -2.39
C VAL A 59 1.45 -5.12 -1.88
N ALA A 60 2.53 -5.05 -1.11
CA ALA A 60 3.08 -6.19 -0.38
C ALA A 60 2.32 -6.38 0.94
N THR A 61 1.73 -7.55 1.15
CA THR A 61 0.79 -7.79 2.26
C THR A 61 0.73 -9.26 2.67
N SER A 62 0.15 -9.56 3.83
CA SER A 62 -0.12 -10.94 4.25
C SER A 62 -1.42 -11.48 3.64
N LYS A 63 -1.52 -12.81 3.50
CA LYS A 63 -2.73 -13.49 3.02
C LYS A 63 -4.00 -13.08 3.77
N SER A 64 -3.92 -12.91 5.09
CA SER A 64 -5.03 -12.49 5.95
C SER A 64 -5.58 -11.08 5.68
N ARG A 65 -4.88 -10.26 4.88
CA ARG A 65 -5.24 -8.87 4.59
C ARG A 65 -5.69 -8.64 3.15
N VAL A 66 -5.66 -9.67 2.31
CA VAL A 66 -6.01 -9.58 0.88
C VAL A 66 -7.44 -9.04 0.72
N ASP A 67 -8.42 -9.70 1.35
CA ASP A 67 -9.84 -9.31 1.27
C ASP A 67 -10.08 -7.87 1.76
N MET A 68 -9.35 -7.45 2.81
CA MET A 68 -9.47 -6.10 3.35
C MET A 68 -8.90 -5.04 2.39
N ILE A 69 -7.83 -5.37 1.66
CA ILE A 69 -7.27 -4.47 0.65
C ILE A 69 -8.21 -4.40 -0.55
N GLN A 70 -8.64 -5.53 -1.08
CA GLN A 70 -9.52 -5.58 -2.26
C GLN A 70 -10.87 -4.93 -2.01
N SER A 71 -11.48 -5.14 -0.83
CA SER A 71 -12.74 -4.46 -0.46
C SER A 71 -12.63 -2.93 -0.37
N GLN A 72 -11.42 -2.37 -0.20
CA GLN A 72 -11.21 -0.92 -0.11
C GLN A 72 -10.63 -0.30 -1.38
N LEU A 73 -9.80 -1.04 -2.12
CA LEU A 73 -9.09 -0.55 -3.31
C LEU A 73 -9.60 -1.11 -4.64
N GLY A 74 -10.40 -2.17 -4.61
CA GLY A 74 -10.87 -2.92 -5.77
C GLY A 74 -10.00 -4.15 -6.09
N ASP A 75 -10.53 -5.05 -6.91
CA ASP A 75 -9.89 -6.35 -7.24
C ASP A 75 -8.71 -6.21 -8.21
N SER A 76 -8.58 -5.08 -8.90
CA SER A 76 -7.51 -4.82 -9.87
C SER A 76 -6.20 -4.35 -9.23
N VAL A 77 -6.16 -4.17 -7.91
CA VAL A 77 -4.93 -3.79 -7.20
C VAL A 77 -3.89 -4.89 -7.33
N GLY A 78 -2.66 -4.55 -7.77
CA GLY A 78 -1.55 -5.48 -7.80
C GLY A 78 -1.16 -5.89 -6.38
N LEU A 79 -1.14 -7.19 -6.08
CA LEU A 79 -0.80 -7.71 -4.75
C LEU A 79 0.40 -8.65 -4.80
N VAL A 80 1.34 -8.44 -3.88
CA VAL A 80 2.40 -9.40 -3.57
C VAL A 80 2.09 -9.99 -2.20
N VAL A 81 1.59 -11.23 -2.19
CA VAL A 81 1.16 -11.90 -0.96
C VAL A 81 2.33 -12.61 -0.30
N GLU A 82 2.75 -12.10 0.85
CA GLU A 82 3.80 -12.69 1.67
C GLU A 82 3.35 -14.07 2.22
N PRO A 83 4.18 -15.11 2.11
CA PRO A 83 3.85 -16.43 2.66
C PRO A 83 3.85 -16.40 4.20
N GLN A 84 4.70 -15.54 4.78
CA GLN A 84 4.82 -15.31 6.22
C GLN A 84 5.32 -13.88 6.43
N ARG A 85 4.82 -13.23 7.48
CA ARG A 85 5.29 -11.90 7.87
C ARG A 85 6.72 -12.00 8.42
N ARG A 86 7.69 -11.39 7.74
CA ARG A 86 9.11 -11.42 8.12
C ARG A 86 9.75 -10.03 8.16
N ASP A 87 8.99 -9.03 8.58
CA ASP A 87 9.42 -7.63 8.63
C ASP A 87 9.63 -6.98 7.25
N THR A 88 10.15 -5.76 7.24
CA THR A 88 10.18 -4.89 6.05
C THR A 88 11.07 -5.41 4.91
N TYR A 89 12.29 -5.86 5.20
CA TYR A 89 13.25 -6.25 4.15
C TYR A 89 12.77 -7.44 3.30
N PRO A 90 12.30 -8.57 3.89
CA PRO A 90 11.79 -9.68 3.09
C PRO A 90 10.56 -9.35 2.27
N ALA A 91 9.68 -8.47 2.76
CA ALA A 91 8.52 -7.99 2.00
C ALA A 91 8.97 -7.23 0.73
N ILE A 92 9.96 -6.33 0.88
CA ILE A 92 10.55 -5.59 -0.24
C ILE A 92 11.24 -6.54 -1.22
N ALA A 93 12.06 -7.47 -0.72
CA ALA A 93 12.79 -8.42 -1.55
C ALA A 93 11.84 -9.31 -2.38
N LEU A 94 10.75 -9.80 -1.76
CA LEU A 94 9.73 -10.58 -2.45
C LEU A 94 9.02 -9.76 -3.53
N ALA A 95 8.62 -8.53 -3.21
CA ALA A 95 7.95 -7.65 -4.17
C ALA A 95 8.87 -7.24 -5.33
N ALA A 96 10.14 -6.95 -5.07
CA ALA A 96 11.13 -6.68 -6.11
C ALA A 96 11.37 -7.91 -7.01
N ALA A 97 11.45 -9.11 -6.43
CA ALA A 97 11.58 -10.36 -7.18
C ALA A 97 10.35 -10.62 -8.06
N TYR A 98 9.14 -10.31 -7.57
CA TYR A 98 7.91 -10.38 -8.36
C TYR A 98 7.92 -9.37 -9.52
N LEU A 99 8.28 -8.11 -9.25
CA LEU A 99 8.39 -7.09 -10.29
C LEU A 99 9.37 -7.51 -11.41
N SER A 100 10.51 -8.09 -11.03
CA SER A 100 11.50 -8.54 -12.02
C SER A 100 11.07 -9.80 -12.77
N SER A 101 10.59 -10.84 -12.07
CA SER A 101 10.40 -12.17 -12.67
C SER A 101 9.00 -12.40 -13.26
N VAL A 102 7.98 -11.69 -12.79
CA VAL A 102 6.59 -11.84 -13.26
C VAL A 102 6.19 -10.65 -14.12
N GLU A 103 6.44 -9.43 -13.64
CA GLU A 103 6.10 -8.20 -14.37
C GLU A 103 7.17 -7.79 -15.40
N HIS A 104 8.28 -8.53 -15.48
CA HIS A 104 9.40 -8.28 -16.41
C HIS A 104 9.95 -6.85 -16.35
N VAL A 105 9.90 -6.23 -15.18
CA VAL A 105 10.43 -4.89 -14.95
C VAL A 105 11.95 -4.89 -15.12
N SER A 106 12.46 -3.90 -15.84
CA SER A 106 13.89 -3.72 -16.10
C SER A 106 14.71 -3.65 -14.78
N PRO A 107 15.89 -4.28 -14.71
CA PRO A 107 16.80 -4.12 -13.56
C PRO A 107 17.25 -2.68 -13.30
N ASN A 108 17.18 -1.81 -14.31
CA ASN A 108 17.52 -0.38 -14.19
C ASN A 108 16.30 0.49 -13.82
N GLU A 109 15.11 -0.10 -13.66
CA GLU A 109 13.91 0.64 -13.27
C GLU A 109 14.00 1.10 -11.81
N VAL A 110 13.67 2.36 -11.56
CA VAL A 110 13.59 2.88 -10.20
C VAL A 110 12.36 2.31 -9.50
N VAL A 111 12.59 1.68 -8.34
CA VAL A 111 11.53 1.17 -7.47
C VAL A 111 11.49 1.98 -6.17
N ALA A 112 10.40 2.70 -5.95
CA ALA A 112 10.13 3.40 -4.70
C ALA A 112 9.40 2.49 -3.72
N VAL A 113 9.76 2.57 -2.43
CA VAL A 113 9.11 1.79 -1.36
C VAL A 113 8.52 2.75 -0.34
N LEU A 114 7.26 2.57 0.01
CA LEU A 114 6.56 3.40 0.98
C LEU A 114 5.49 2.60 1.73
N PRO A 115 5.12 3.02 2.95
CA PRO A 115 4.06 2.35 3.69
C PRO A 115 2.68 2.87 3.26
N VAL A 116 1.67 1.99 3.32
CA VAL A 116 0.26 2.31 2.97
C VAL A 116 -0.44 3.24 3.96
N ASP A 117 0.24 3.64 5.03
CA ASP A 117 -0.32 4.43 6.13
C ASP A 117 0.34 5.80 6.31
N SER A 118 1.04 6.26 5.26
CA SER A 118 1.63 7.60 5.21
C SER A 118 0.54 8.66 5.27
N PHE A 119 0.72 9.68 6.11
CA PHE A 119 -0.15 10.86 6.15
C PHE A 119 0.57 12.05 5.54
N VAL A 120 0.33 12.26 4.25
CA VAL A 120 0.96 13.30 3.42
C VAL A 120 -0.09 13.97 2.53
N ASP A 121 0.25 15.14 2.00
CA ASP A 121 -0.54 15.79 0.95
C ASP A 121 -0.18 15.28 -0.44
N ASP A 122 -1.02 15.57 -1.42
CA ASP A 122 -0.91 15.04 -2.78
C ASP A 122 0.37 15.46 -3.49
N ARG A 123 0.96 16.60 -3.10
CA ARG A 123 2.21 17.11 -3.69
C ARG A 123 3.38 16.19 -3.37
N PHE A 124 3.28 15.37 -2.33
CA PHE A 124 4.27 14.34 -2.02
C PHE A 124 4.45 13.34 -3.17
N PHE A 125 3.40 13.08 -3.94
CA PHE A 125 3.41 12.11 -5.05
C PHE A 125 3.59 12.76 -6.42
N LEU A 126 3.68 14.10 -6.48
CA LEU A 126 3.91 14.80 -7.74
C LEU A 126 5.36 14.59 -8.21
N PRO A 127 5.57 14.44 -9.53
CA PRO A 127 6.92 14.47 -10.08
C PRO A 127 7.56 15.83 -9.78
N VAL A 128 8.83 15.81 -9.37
CA VAL A 128 9.64 17.02 -9.28
C VAL A 128 10.14 17.33 -10.68
N GLY A 129 9.57 18.36 -11.30
CA GLY A 129 10.01 18.97 -12.56
C GLY A 129 10.65 20.32 -12.32
#